data_AF-A0A0X3V6N9-F1
#
_entry.id   AF-A0A0X3V6N9-F1
#
_cell.length_a   1.000
_cell.length_b   1.000
_cell.length_c   1.000
_cell.angle_alpha   90.00
_cell.angle_beta   90.00
_cell.angle_gamma   90.00
#
_symmetry.space_group_name_H-M   'P 1'
#
loop_
_entity.id
_entity.type
_entity.pdbx_description
1 polymer ?
#
loop_
_entity_poly.entity_id
_entity_poly.type
_entity_poly.pdbx_seq_one_letter_code
_entity_poly.pdbx_strand_id
1 'polypeptide(L)'
;MTVRSLLSQKALHVESGVTLSSAGREDMALELGGHVLMIAVDRGQHRMRFTLPAAPRWDDTGEALPPEVAGELRAIITEIAVFWEQQPEFEVVEPG
;
A
#
# COMPACT_ATOMS: atom_id res chain seq x y z
N MET A 1 -11.98 14.10 -4.19
CA MET A 1 -11.37 13.40 -3.04
C MET A 1 -11.06 12.00 -3.50
N THR A 2 -9.79 11.70 -3.74
CA THR A 2 -9.32 10.41 -4.28
C THR A 2 -9.27 9.31 -3.22
N VAL A 3 -9.15 9.70 -1.94
CA VAL A 3 -9.07 8.77 -0.80
C VAL A 3 -10.26 8.96 0.13
N ARG A 4 -10.79 7.85 0.66
CA ARG A 4 -11.87 7.80 1.63
C ARG A 4 -11.46 6.95 2.84
N SER A 5 -11.63 7.49 4.04
CA SER A 5 -11.47 6.70 5.27
C SER A 5 -12.61 5.68 5.40
N LEU A 6 -12.24 4.41 5.64
CA LEU A 6 -13.16 3.35 6.02
C LEU A 6 -13.14 3.13 7.54
N LEU A 7 -11.93 3.10 8.13
CA LEU A 7 -11.67 3.02 9.58
C LEU A 7 -10.42 3.85 9.92
N SER A 8 -10.13 4.06 11.21
CA SER A 8 -8.98 4.86 11.67
C SER A 8 -7.62 4.46 11.09
N GLN A 9 -7.46 3.20 10.65
CA GLN A 9 -6.25 2.70 10.01
C GLN A 9 -6.56 1.93 8.71
N LYS A 10 -7.66 2.27 8.04
CA LYS A 10 -8.07 1.66 6.77
C LYS A 10 -8.64 2.73 5.84
N ALA A 11 -8.01 2.92 4.69
CA ALA A 11 -8.41 3.92 3.71
C ALA A 11 -8.51 3.29 2.32
N LEU A 12 -9.53 3.72 1.57
CA LEU A 12 -9.82 3.31 0.20
C LEU A 12 -9.38 4.41 -0.76
N HIS A 13 -8.58 4.04 -1.74
CA HIS A 13 -8.35 4.85 -2.93
C HIS A 13 -9.50 4.61 -3.92
N VAL A 14 -10.32 5.63 -4.15
CA VAL A 14 -11.61 5.53 -4.85
C VAL A 14 -11.43 5.22 -6.34
N GLU A 15 -10.38 5.75 -6.98
CA GLU A 15 -10.17 5.56 -8.42
C GLU A 15 -9.65 4.17 -8.76
N SER A 16 -8.76 3.61 -7.93
CA SER A 16 -8.17 2.28 -8.17
C SER A 16 -8.92 1.15 -7.45
N GLY A 17 -9.81 1.47 -6.51
CA GLY A 17 -10.46 0.49 -5.64
C GLY A 17 -9.53 -0.15 -4.60
N VAL A 18 -8.26 0.24 -4.57
CA VAL A 18 -7.26 -0.30 -3.65
C VAL A 18 -7.54 0.19 -2.23
N THR A 19 -7.54 -0.73 -1.29
CA THR A 19 -7.63 -0.39 0.13
C THR A 19 -6.29 -0.65 0.80
N LEU A 20 -5.82 0.32 1.58
CA LEU A 20 -4.63 0.14 2.41
C LEU A 20 -5.06 0.13 3.88
N SER A 21 -4.66 -0.91 4.60
CA SER A 21 -4.96 -1.07 6.01
C SER A 21 -3.72 -1.43 6.82
N SER A 22 -3.70 -1.01 8.08
CA SER A 22 -2.65 -1.44 9.02
C SER A 22 -2.88 -2.90 9.38
N ALA A 23 -1.90 -3.76 9.10
CA ALA A 23 -1.95 -5.20 9.39
C ALA A 23 -1.08 -5.61 10.59
N GLY A 24 -0.25 -4.70 11.08
CA GLY A 24 0.62 -4.91 12.21
C GLY A 24 1.35 -3.65 12.64
N ARG A 25 2.41 -3.82 13.44
CA ARG A 25 3.30 -2.72 13.83
C ARG A 25 4.20 -2.28 12.67
N GLU A 26 4.67 -3.25 11.90
CA GLU A 26 5.68 -3.10 10.85
C GLU A 26 5.15 -3.51 9.48
N ASP A 27 3.83 -3.72 9.36
CA ASP A 27 3.21 -4.18 8.12
C ASP A 27 1.91 -3.44 7.81
N MET A 28 1.65 -3.27 6.51
CA MET A 28 0.38 -2.82 5.96
C MET A 28 -0.15 -3.84 4.97
N ALA A 29 -1.46 -4.05 4.96
CA ALA A 29 -2.14 -4.86 3.97
C ALA A 29 -2.70 -3.96 2.87
N LEU A 30 -2.28 -4.22 1.64
CA LEU A 30 -2.90 -3.70 0.44
C LEU A 30 -3.90 -4.72 -0.09
N GLU A 31 -5.16 -4.31 -0.19
CA GLU A 31 -6.30 -5.16 -0.54
C GLU A 31 -6.92 -4.69 -1.86
N LEU A 32 -7.17 -5.61 -2.79
CA LEU A 32 -7.93 -5.35 -4.02
C LEU A 32 -8.68 -6.60 -4.47
N GLY A 33 -10.00 -6.51 -4.65
CA GLY A 33 -10.79 -7.62 -5.20
C GLY A 33 -10.77 -8.90 -4.36
N GLY A 34 -10.41 -8.82 -3.08
CA GLY A 34 -10.24 -9.99 -2.20
C GLY A 34 -8.81 -10.53 -2.12
N HIS A 35 -7.89 -10.02 -2.93
CA HIS A 35 -6.46 -10.32 -2.85
C HIS A 35 -5.75 -9.41 -1.86
N VAL A 36 -4.67 -9.91 -1.25
CA VAL A 36 -3.89 -9.16 -0.26
C VAL A 36 -2.41 -9.23 -0.60
N LEU A 37 -1.75 -8.07 -0.52
CA LEU A 37 -0.31 -7.92 -0.54
C LEU A 37 0.12 -7.26 0.78
N MET A 38 0.96 -7.94 1.54
CA MET A 38 1.61 -7.42 2.73
C MET A 38 2.81 -6.57 2.32
N ILE A 39 2.82 -5.33 2.78
CA ILE A 39 3.88 -4.37 2.54
C ILE A 39 4.55 -4.08 3.87
N ALA A 40 5.83 -4.41 3.96
CA ALA A 40 6.63 -4.03 5.11
C ALA A 40 6.73 -2.50 5.19
N VAL A 41 6.53 -1.97 6.39
CA VAL A 41 6.56 -0.54 6.67
C VAL A 41 7.38 -0.23 7.92
N ASP A 42 8.30 0.73 7.82
CA ASP A 42 8.93 1.36 8.98
C ASP A 42 8.17 2.65 9.33
N ARG A 43 7.56 2.68 10.52
CA ARG A 43 6.73 3.80 10.99
C ARG A 43 7.52 4.71 11.92
N GLY A 44 7.88 5.89 11.43
CA GLY A 44 8.35 7.01 12.25
C GLY A 44 7.20 7.89 12.76
N GLN A 45 7.53 8.95 13.51
CA GLN A 45 6.51 9.88 14.04
C GLN A 45 5.75 10.65 12.94
N HIS A 46 6.41 10.96 11.82
CA HIS A 46 5.85 11.74 10.70
C HIS A 46 6.19 11.16 9.32
N ARG A 47 6.80 9.97 9.30
CA ARG A 47 7.27 9.31 8.09
C ARG A 47 6.90 7.85 8.11
N MET A 48 6.55 7.31 6.95
CA MET A 48 6.29 5.89 6.76
C MET A 48 7.09 5.41 5.57
N ARG A 49 8.07 4.54 5.80
CA ARG A 49 8.87 3.95 4.73
C ARG A 49 8.28 2.62 4.32
N PHE A 50 7.85 2.52 3.08
CA PHE A 50 7.29 1.31 2.49
C PHE A 50 8.37 0.58 1.71
N THR A 51 8.57 -0.70 2.02
CA THR A 51 9.46 -1.58 1.26
C THR A 51 8.62 -2.34 0.23
N LEU A 52 8.72 -1.92 -1.02
CA LEU A 52 7.95 -2.48 -2.14
C LEU A 52 8.82 -3.47 -2.93
N PRO A 53 8.32 -4.67 -3.26
CA PRO A 53 9.01 -5.54 -4.19
C PRO A 53 9.03 -4.92 -5.59
N ALA A 54 10.13 -5.12 -6.33
CA ALA A 54 10.27 -4.66 -7.71
C ALA A 54 9.21 -5.24 -8.65
N ALA A 55 8.75 -6.46 -8.35
CA ALA A 55 7.65 -7.15 -9.03
C ALA A 55 6.60 -7.56 -7.98
N PRO A 56 5.67 -6.67 -7.62
CA PRO A 56 4.67 -6.97 -6.60
C PRO A 56 3.72 -8.07 -7.07
N ARG A 57 3.46 -9.01 -6.16
CA ARG A 57 2.57 -10.15 -6.35
C ARG A 57 1.65 -10.28 -5.15
N TRP A 58 0.44 -10.80 -5.35
CA TRP A 58 -0.47 -11.12 -4.27
C TRP A 58 0.09 -12.25 -3.40
N ASP A 59 0.00 -12.14 -2.08
CA ASP A 59 0.51 -13.17 -1.16
C ASP A 59 -0.38 -14.42 -1.17
N ASP A 60 -1.66 -14.28 -1.51
CA ASP A 60 -2.62 -15.38 -1.53
C ASP A 60 -2.50 -16.28 -2.78
N THR A 61 -2.39 -15.71 -3.98
CA THR A 61 -2.26 -16.49 -5.23
C THR A 61 -0.87 -16.49 -5.84
N GLY A 62 0.03 -15.58 -5.45
CA GLY A 62 1.33 -15.37 -6.11
C GLY A 62 1.25 -14.71 -7.49
N GLU A 63 0.05 -14.29 -7.91
CA GLU A 63 -0.18 -13.61 -9.18
C GLU A 63 0.37 -12.17 -9.14
N ALA A 64 0.80 -11.67 -10.30
CA ALA A 64 1.24 -10.28 -10.40
C ALA A 64 0.07 -9.32 -10.15
N LEU A 65 0.36 -8.19 -9.54
CA LEU A 65 -0.63 -7.11 -9.43
C LEU A 65 -1.11 -6.69 -10.82
N PRO A 66 -2.37 -6.26 -10.96
CA PRO A 66 -2.86 -5.68 -12.21
C PRO A 66 -1.93 -4.54 -12.68
N PRO A 67 -1.62 -4.44 -13.98
CA PRO A 67 -0.60 -3.51 -14.48
C PRO A 67 -0.93 -2.05 -14.19
N GLU A 68 -2.21 -1.69 -14.17
CA GLU A 68 -2.69 -0.35 -13.80
C GLU A 68 -2.33 -0.04 -12.35
N VAL A 69 -2.61 -0.96 -11.43
CA VAL A 69 -2.30 -0.81 -10.01
C VAL A 69 -0.80 -0.88 -9.76
N ALA A 70 -0.09 -1.78 -10.42
CA ALA A 70 1.36 -1.91 -10.26
C ALA A 70 2.10 -0.65 -10.76
N GLY A 71 1.64 -0.04 -11.86
CA GLY A 71 2.19 1.21 -12.39
C GLY A 71 1.92 2.42 -11.49
N GLU A 72 0.78 2.44 -10.81
CA GLU A 72 0.35 3.55 -9.96
C GLU A 72 0.54 3.29 -8.46
N LEU A 73 1.13 2.14 -8.07
CA LEU A 73 1.19 1.66 -6.69
C LEU A 73 1.75 2.70 -5.71
N ARG A 74 2.85 3.35 -6.11
CA ARG A 74 3.48 4.41 -5.30
C ARG A 74 2.60 5.64 -5.19
N ALA A 75 1.90 6.03 -6.25
CA ALA A 75 1.00 7.18 -6.23
C ALA A 75 -0.20 6.91 -5.31
N ILE A 76 -0.81 5.73 -5.43
CA ILE A 76 -1.92 5.28 -4.58
C ILE A 76 -1.52 5.30 -3.10
N ILE A 77 -0.38 4.68 -2.75
CA ILE A 77 0.13 4.67 -1.36
C ILE A 77 0.45 6.09 -0.91
N THR A 78 0.98 6.94 -1.79
CA THR A 78 1.30 8.34 -1.47
C THR A 78 0.05 9.11 -1.10
N GLU A 79 -1.02 9.03 -1.89
CA GLU A 79 -2.27 9.73 -1.61
C GLU A 79 -2.89 9.27 -0.29
N ILE A 80 -2.84 7.97 0.00
CA ILE A 80 -3.33 7.43 1.28
C ILE A 80 -2.47 7.90 2.46
N ALA A 81 -1.15 7.87 2.34
CA ALA A 81 -0.25 8.32 3.39
C ALA A 81 -0.42 9.82 3.69
N VAL A 82 -0.53 10.64 2.64
CA VAL A 82 -0.81 12.09 2.76
C VAL A 82 -2.16 12.32 3.42
N PHE A 83 -3.18 11.52 3.09
CA PHE A 83 -4.48 11.57 3.76
C PHE A 83 -4.40 11.29 5.27
N TRP A 84 -3.44 10.47 5.71
CA TRP A 84 -3.15 10.23 7.13
C TRP A 84 -2.11 11.20 7.73
N GLU A 85 -1.78 12.29 7.03
CA GLU A 85 -0.78 13.27 7.46
C GLU A 85 0.62 12.67 7.68
N GLN A 86 0.95 11.62 6.92
CA GLN A 86 2.23 10.92 6.92
C GLN A 86 3.03 11.22 5.65
N GLN A 87 4.35 11.29 5.79
CA GLN A 87 5.25 11.41 4.63
C GLN A 87 5.73 10.03 4.18
N PRO A 88 5.31 9.54 3.00
CA PRO A 88 5.73 8.25 2.50
C PRO A 88 7.16 8.28 1.95
N GLU A 89 7.97 7.31 2.32
CA GLU A 89 9.24 6.99 1.67
C GLU A 89 9.12 5.61 1.01
N PHE A 90 9.83 5.38 -0.09
CA PHE A 90 9.76 4.11 -0.82
C PHE A 90 11.15 3.52 -0.99
N GLU A 91 11.29 2.26 -0.60
CA GLU A 91 12.45 1.43 -0.89
C GLU A 91 11.99 0.31 -1.82
N VAL A 92 12.70 0.10 -2.94
CA VAL A 92 12.43 -1.05 -3.81
C VAL A 92 13.42 -2.14 -3.52
N VAL A 93 12.91 -3.35 -3.28
CA VAL A 93 13.71 -4.56 -3.13
C VAL A 93 13.54 -5.44 -4.35
N GLU A 94 14.66 -5.82 -4.97
CA GLU A 94 14.67 -6.83 -6.01
C GLU A 94 14.49 -8.22 -5.38
N PRO A 95 13.70 -9.13 -5.97
CA PRO A 95 13.70 -10.52 -5.53
C PRO A 95 15.10 -11.11 -5.80
N GLY A 96 15.78 -11.52 -4.72
CA GLY A 96 17.06 -12.21 -4.79
C GLY A 96 16.96 -13.66 -5.27
#